data_AF-A0AA47MLI1-F1
#
_entry.id   AF-A0AA47MLI1-F1
#
_cell.length_a   1.000
_cell.length_b   1.000
_cell.length_c   1.000
_cell.angle_alpha   90.00
_cell.angle_beta   90.00
_cell.angle_gamma   90.00
#
_symmetry.space_group_name_H-M   'P 1'
#
loop_
_entity.id
_entity.type
_entity.pdbx_description
1 polymer ?
#
loop_
_entity_poly.entity_id
_entity_poly.type
_entity_poly.pdbx_seq_one_letter_code
_entity_poly.pdbx_strand_id
1 'polypeptide(L)'
;MENDFRTASKRFWTTIWRLRRGKQCIVNTVWWRRCAADLDSGRCGSWKEYFEDLLNPTDMPSAMRTLHGSVVVKRELSRKAKLSIYQSIYVPALTYGHELWVMTERTRLRVQAAEMSFLHRVAGVSLRDRVRSSVIREELGVDPLLLRVERSQMRWLGHLVRMPPGHLPGEVFRARPTGRRPRGRPRTCWRDYVSRLAWERLGIPQEELDEVAGEREVWASLLRLLPPRPDPG
;
A
#
# COMPACT_ATOMS: atom_id res chain seq x y z
N MET A 1 -12.08 22.64 -12.88
CA MET A 1 -11.25 21.71 -12.08
C MET A 1 -10.47 22.42 -10.99
N GLU A 2 -9.95 23.64 -11.23
CA GLU A 2 -9.22 24.41 -10.21
C GLU A 2 -10.13 25.26 -9.29
N ASN A 3 -11.34 25.58 -9.76
CA ASN A 3 -12.29 26.42 -9.01
C ASN A 3 -12.98 25.72 -7.83
N ASP A 4 -13.04 24.38 -7.80
CA ASP A 4 -13.68 23.63 -6.69
C ASP A 4 -12.81 23.55 -5.43
N PHE A 5 -11.48 23.68 -5.59
CA PHE A 5 -10.53 23.65 -4.47
C PHE A 5 -10.46 24.97 -3.69
N ARG A 6 -10.93 26.08 -4.30
CA ARG A 6 -10.98 27.40 -3.67
C ARG A 6 -12.13 27.53 -2.65
N THR A 7 -13.16 26.72 -2.78
CA THR A 7 -14.35 26.72 -1.91
C THR A 7 -14.20 25.82 -0.68
N ALA A 8 -13.10 25.05 -0.59
CA ALA A 8 -12.83 24.21 0.57
C ALA A 8 -12.50 25.07 1.81
N SER A 9 -13.23 24.84 2.90
CA SER A 9 -13.09 25.57 4.18
C SER A 9 -11.62 25.69 4.62
N LYS A 10 -11.22 26.84 5.18
CA LYS A 10 -9.90 27.01 5.83
C LYS A 10 -9.59 25.86 6.80
N ARG A 11 -10.59 25.31 7.50
CA ARG A 11 -10.43 24.14 8.38
C ARG A 11 -10.02 22.87 7.63
N PHE A 12 -10.50 22.66 6.41
CA PHE A 12 -10.08 21.52 5.56
C PHE A 12 -8.60 21.62 5.21
N TRP A 13 -8.13 22.77 4.71
CA TRP A 13 -6.72 22.98 4.39
C TRP A 13 -5.81 23.01 5.63
N THR A 14 -6.30 23.52 6.76
CA THR A 14 -5.55 23.48 8.03
C THR A 14 -5.44 22.05 8.57
N THR A 15 -6.46 21.20 8.37
CA THR A 15 -6.42 19.77 8.71
C THR A 15 -5.49 19.00 7.77
N ILE A 16 -5.54 19.22 6.45
CA ILE A 16 -4.60 18.64 5.47
C ILE A 16 -3.16 19.04 5.80
N TRP A 17 -2.94 20.30 6.17
CA TRP A 17 -1.63 20.82 6.54
C TRP A 17 -1.14 20.27 7.90
N ARG A 18 -2.04 20.09 8.88
CA ARG A 18 -1.74 19.43 10.16
C ARG A 18 -1.43 17.94 9.99
N LEU A 19 -2.13 17.23 9.09
CA LEU A 19 -1.81 15.85 8.72
C LEU A 19 -0.43 15.72 8.04
N ARG A 20 0.05 16.80 7.40
CA ARG A 20 1.37 16.84 6.75
C ARG A 20 2.52 17.36 7.62
N ARG A 21 2.25 18.12 8.69
CA ARG A 21 3.28 18.75 9.56
C ARG A 21 3.35 18.18 10.98
N GLY A 22 2.49 17.24 11.36
CA GLY A 22 2.31 16.83 12.75
C GLY A 22 2.81 15.43 13.11
N LYS A 23 4.00 15.38 13.73
CA LYS A 23 4.46 14.48 14.80
C LYS A 23 5.32 13.26 14.43
N GLN A 24 6.53 13.30 15.01
CA GLN A 24 7.33 12.19 15.54
C GLN A 24 6.44 11.04 16.05
N CYS A 25 6.65 9.81 15.56
CA CYS A 25 5.84 8.62 15.81
C CYS A 25 6.64 7.31 15.75
N ILE A 26 7.52 7.12 16.74
CA ILE A 26 7.91 5.88 17.44
C ILE A 26 7.38 4.56 16.80
N VAL A 27 8.24 3.80 16.11
CA VAL A 27 8.05 2.33 15.93
C VAL A 27 9.39 1.60 15.77
N ASN A 28 9.94 1.14 16.90
CA ASN A 28 10.85 0.01 16.93
C ASN A 28 10.10 -1.28 16.55
N THR A 29 10.60 -2.01 15.56
CA THR A 29 11.29 -3.32 15.74
C THR A 29 11.26 -4.14 14.45
N VAL A 30 12.33 -4.94 14.30
CA VAL A 30 12.53 -6.03 13.34
C VAL A 30 13.09 -5.60 11.98
N TRP A 31 14.37 -5.20 11.93
CA TRP A 31 15.35 -5.60 10.89
C TRP A 31 16.67 -4.83 11.07
N TRP A 32 17.65 -5.37 11.85
CA TRP A 32 19.03 -4.97 11.55
C TRP A 32 20.24 -5.84 11.90
N ARG A 33 20.21 -6.75 12.88
CA ARG A 33 21.50 -7.32 13.37
C ARG A 33 22.19 -8.44 12.55
N ARG A 34 21.82 -8.74 11.30
CA ARG A 34 22.59 -9.75 10.53
C ARG A 34 22.93 -9.40 9.08
N CYS A 35 22.33 -8.38 8.49
CA CYS A 35 22.87 -7.78 7.26
C CYS A 35 23.97 -6.75 7.55
N ALA A 36 24.10 -6.31 8.81
CA ALA A 36 25.12 -5.37 9.25
C ALA A 36 26.44 -6.04 9.68
N ALA A 37 26.66 -7.32 9.37
CA ALA A 37 27.95 -7.96 9.59
C ALA A 37 28.96 -7.69 8.46
N ASP A 38 28.47 -7.32 7.26
CA ASP A 38 29.32 -7.17 6.06
C ASP A 38 29.27 -5.77 5.41
N LEU A 39 28.57 -4.79 6.00
CA LEU A 39 28.51 -3.43 5.46
C LEU A 39 28.79 -2.39 6.55
N ASP A 40 29.83 -1.60 6.27
CA ASP A 40 30.50 -0.65 7.15
C ASP A 40 29.55 0.34 7.84
N SER A 41 29.79 0.50 9.14
CA SER A 41 28.80 0.84 10.18
C SER A 41 28.49 2.34 10.35
N GLY A 42 29.10 3.22 9.56
CA GLY A 42 29.03 4.67 9.78
C GLY A 42 27.84 5.42 9.16
N ARG A 43 27.19 4.89 8.11
CA ARG A 43 26.16 5.63 7.32
C ARG A 43 24.71 5.30 7.65
N CYS A 44 24.45 4.28 8.47
CA CYS A 44 23.12 3.74 8.69
C CYS A 44 22.34 4.41 9.85
N GLY A 45 23.02 5.15 10.72
CA GLY A 45 22.42 5.76 11.91
C GLY A 45 21.41 6.87 11.63
N SER A 46 21.61 7.67 10.57
CA SER A 46 20.78 8.86 10.27
C SER A 46 19.41 8.52 9.67
N TRP A 47 19.22 7.32 9.12
CA TRP A 47 17.97 6.92 8.44
C TRP A 47 16.96 6.27 9.40
N LYS A 48 17.41 5.92 10.61
CA LYS A 48 16.62 5.33 11.68
C LYS A 48 15.46 6.23 12.14
N GLU A 49 15.71 7.54 12.24
CA GLU A 49 14.69 8.52 12.66
C GLU A 49 13.68 8.85 11.55
N TYR A 50 14.04 8.61 10.28
CA TYR A 50 13.21 9.02 9.14
C TYR A 50 12.11 8.00 8.77
N PHE A 51 12.31 6.72 9.06
CA PHE A 51 11.43 5.64 8.58
C PHE A 51 10.47 5.07 9.63
N GLU A 52 10.80 5.13 10.94
CA GLU A 52 9.90 4.65 12.00
C GLU A 52 8.61 5.50 12.09
N ASP A 53 8.71 6.80 11.84
CA ASP A 53 7.60 7.76 11.92
C ASP A 53 6.61 7.67 10.75
N LEU A 54 7.01 7.06 9.63
CA LEU A 54 6.20 7.04 8.40
C LEU A 54 5.29 5.81 8.24
N LEU A 55 5.37 4.80 9.12
CA LEU A 55 4.89 3.44 8.79
C LEU A 55 3.96 2.77 9.83
N ASN A 56 3.20 3.51 10.64
CA ASN A 56 2.21 2.89 11.54
C ASN A 56 0.75 3.06 11.07
N PRO A 57 0.11 2.03 10.46
CA PRO A 57 -1.31 2.05 10.07
C PRO A 57 -2.30 1.96 11.24
N THR A 58 -1.83 2.07 12.49
CA THR A 58 -2.64 2.08 13.72
C THR A 58 -3.25 3.43 14.04
N ASP A 59 -2.70 4.54 13.52
CA ASP A 59 -3.23 5.90 13.75
C ASP A 59 -4.10 6.44 12.59
N MET A 60 -4.15 5.67 11.50
CA MET A 60 -5.06 5.86 10.37
C MET A 60 -6.56 5.95 10.75
N PRO A 61 -7.07 5.26 11.79
CA PRO A 61 -8.45 5.42 12.22
C PRO A 61 -8.79 6.85 12.63
N SER A 62 -7.85 7.61 13.20
CA SER A 62 -8.09 8.97 13.69
C SER A 62 -8.17 9.96 12.52
N ALA A 63 -7.15 9.98 11.65
CA ALA A 63 -7.11 10.80 10.44
C ALA A 63 -8.28 10.50 9.49
N MET A 64 -8.60 9.21 9.29
CA MET A 64 -9.70 8.82 8.43
C MET A 64 -11.06 9.13 9.04
N ARG A 65 -11.25 9.01 10.35
CA ARG A 65 -12.51 9.42 11.02
C ARG A 65 -12.76 10.92 10.85
N THR A 66 -11.73 11.76 10.89
CA THR A 66 -11.85 13.20 10.62
C THR A 66 -12.20 13.50 9.16
N LEU A 67 -11.60 12.78 8.20
CA LEU A 67 -11.96 12.89 6.77
C LEU A 67 -13.40 12.41 6.51
N HIS A 68 -13.84 11.35 7.20
CA HIS A 68 -15.21 10.86 7.11
C HIS A 68 -16.24 11.90 7.53
N GLY A 69 -16.06 12.56 8.68
CA GLY A 69 -17.00 13.57 9.19
C GLY A 69 -17.01 14.89 8.41
N SER A 70 -15.89 15.26 7.77
CA SER A 70 -15.75 16.56 7.08
C SER A 70 -16.07 16.51 5.59
N VAL A 71 -15.82 15.39 4.91
CA VAL A 71 -15.94 15.26 3.45
C VAL A 71 -17.06 14.30 3.07
N VAL A 72 -17.09 13.11 3.67
CA VAL A 72 -17.91 12.01 3.13
C VAL A 72 -19.39 12.18 3.52
N VAL A 73 -19.66 12.71 4.71
CA VAL A 73 -21.03 12.94 5.24
C VAL A 73 -21.72 14.16 4.63
N LYS A 74 -20.96 15.12 4.08
CA LYS A 74 -21.56 16.31 3.49
C LYS A 74 -22.35 15.96 2.22
N ARG A 75 -23.64 16.31 2.21
CA ARG A 75 -24.52 16.14 1.03
C ARG A 75 -24.19 17.12 -0.10
N GLU A 76 -23.55 18.23 0.25
CA GLU A 76 -23.15 19.31 -0.66
C GLU A 76 -22.10 18.87 -1.71
N LEU A 77 -21.32 17.83 -1.41
CA LEU A 77 -20.28 17.35 -2.30
C LEU A 77 -20.83 16.28 -3.26
N SER A 78 -20.61 16.49 -4.56
CA SER A 78 -20.95 15.52 -5.60
C SER A 78 -20.19 14.20 -5.40
N ARG A 79 -20.78 13.08 -5.86
CA ARG A 79 -20.10 11.76 -5.84
C ARG A 79 -18.73 11.82 -6.52
N LYS A 80 -18.62 12.55 -7.63
CA LYS A 80 -17.36 12.76 -8.38
C LYS A 80 -16.30 13.47 -7.54
N ALA A 81 -16.66 14.49 -6.77
CA ALA A 81 -15.73 15.18 -5.88
C ALA A 81 -15.23 14.27 -4.74
N LYS A 82 -16.14 13.47 -4.16
CA LYS A 82 -15.78 12.49 -3.11
C LYS A 82 -14.82 11.41 -3.64
N LEU A 83 -15.03 10.93 -4.86
CA LEU A 83 -14.13 9.98 -5.53
C LEU A 83 -12.78 10.60 -5.88
N SER A 84 -12.72 11.87 -6.27
CA SER A 84 -11.45 12.57 -6.47
C SER A 84 -10.65 12.68 -5.17
N ILE A 85 -11.31 12.99 -4.04
CA ILE A 85 -10.67 13.00 -2.72
C ILE A 85 -10.22 11.58 -2.31
N TYR A 86 -11.01 10.57 -2.63
CA TYR A 86 -10.61 9.17 -2.42
C TYR A 86 -9.29 8.85 -3.13
N GLN A 87 -9.20 9.16 -4.43
CA GLN A 87 -8.04 8.83 -5.24
C GLN A 87 -6.79 9.65 -4.87
N SER A 88 -6.97 10.93 -4.51
CA SER A 88 -5.85 11.87 -4.28
C SER A 88 -5.35 11.91 -2.84
N ILE A 89 -6.22 11.67 -1.86
CA ILE A 89 -5.89 11.79 -0.43
C ILE A 89 -6.01 10.44 0.26
N TYR A 90 -7.17 9.78 0.13
CA TYR A 90 -7.47 8.57 0.90
C TYR A 90 -6.55 7.41 0.52
N VAL A 91 -6.47 7.10 -0.78
CA VAL A 91 -5.69 5.99 -1.30
C VAL A 91 -4.20 6.17 -1.01
N PRO A 92 -3.53 7.29 -1.36
CA PRO A 92 -2.11 7.46 -1.08
C PRO A 92 -1.77 7.40 0.41
N ALA A 93 -2.65 7.92 1.27
CA ALA A 93 -2.48 7.82 2.71
C ALA A 93 -2.60 6.36 3.18
N LEU A 94 -3.64 5.63 2.75
CA LEU A 94 -3.90 4.25 3.16
C LEU A 94 -2.84 3.27 2.64
N THR A 95 -2.31 3.53 1.44
CA THR A 95 -1.30 2.69 0.80
C THR A 95 0.10 3.27 0.95
N TYR A 96 0.40 4.06 1.98
CA TYR A 96 1.77 4.53 2.13
C TYR A 96 2.72 3.35 2.43
N GLY A 97 3.81 3.21 1.66
CA GLY A 97 4.82 2.16 1.85
C GLY A 97 4.40 0.72 1.53
N HIS A 98 3.21 0.52 0.93
CA HIS A 98 2.64 -0.80 0.68
C HIS A 98 3.46 -1.73 -0.22
N GLU A 99 4.35 -1.17 -1.04
CA GLU A 99 5.26 -1.89 -1.93
C GLU A 99 6.16 -2.86 -1.16
N LEU A 100 6.46 -2.55 0.11
CA LEU A 100 7.33 -3.34 0.98
C LEU A 100 6.55 -4.19 2.00
N TRP A 101 5.22 -4.13 2.00
CA TRP A 101 4.40 -4.86 2.97
C TRP A 101 4.39 -6.36 2.66
N VAL A 102 4.45 -7.18 3.72
CA VAL A 102 4.06 -8.59 3.65
C VAL A 102 2.57 -8.66 3.97
N MET A 103 1.73 -8.93 2.96
CA MET A 103 0.28 -8.96 3.15
C MET A 103 -0.14 -10.26 3.84
N THR A 104 -0.46 -10.16 5.12
CA THR A 104 -1.19 -11.19 5.86
C THR A 104 -2.69 -11.06 5.60
N GLU A 105 -3.45 -12.14 5.83
CA GLU A 105 -4.91 -12.12 5.65
C GLU A 105 -5.58 -11.04 6.50
N ARG A 106 -5.15 -10.91 7.76
CA ARG A 106 -5.59 -9.83 8.65
C ARG A 106 -5.36 -8.43 8.06
N THR A 107 -4.24 -8.21 7.36
CA THR A 107 -3.92 -6.92 6.74
C THR A 107 -4.80 -6.69 5.52
N ARG A 108 -5.02 -7.71 4.69
CA ARG A 108 -5.91 -7.65 3.53
C ARG A 108 -7.33 -7.26 3.94
N LEU A 109 -7.87 -7.95 4.95
CA LEU A 109 -9.20 -7.65 5.49
C LEU A 109 -9.31 -6.22 6.04
N ARG A 110 -8.27 -5.72 6.71
CA ARG A 110 -8.25 -4.33 7.21
C ARG A 110 -8.24 -3.30 6.08
N VAL A 111 -7.44 -3.51 5.04
CA VAL A 111 -7.39 -2.63 3.86
C VAL A 111 -8.73 -2.63 3.14
N GLN A 112 -9.32 -3.81 2.93
CA GLN A 112 -10.64 -3.95 2.31
C GLN A 112 -11.74 -3.30 3.15
N ALA A 113 -11.76 -3.52 4.46
CA ALA A 113 -12.72 -2.88 5.35
C ALA A 113 -12.60 -1.35 5.33
N ALA A 114 -11.37 -0.83 5.32
CA ALA A 114 -11.11 0.61 5.23
C ALA A 114 -11.65 1.18 3.91
N GLU A 115 -11.26 0.61 2.77
CA GLU A 115 -11.77 0.96 1.44
C GLU A 115 -13.30 0.96 1.43
N MET A 116 -13.91 -0.16 1.79
CA MET A 116 -15.36 -0.33 1.70
C MET A 116 -16.10 0.63 2.62
N SER A 117 -15.55 0.93 3.80
CA SER A 117 -16.15 1.93 4.70
C SER A 117 -16.25 3.32 4.06
N PHE A 118 -15.31 3.68 3.19
CA PHE A 118 -15.36 4.92 2.44
C PHE A 118 -16.39 4.82 1.30
N LEU A 119 -16.29 3.76 0.49
CA LEU A 119 -17.11 3.57 -0.70
C LEU A 119 -18.61 3.44 -0.39
N HIS A 120 -18.99 2.70 0.65
CA HIS A 120 -20.39 2.59 1.10
C HIS A 120 -21.03 3.96 1.35
N ARG A 121 -20.29 4.87 2.01
CA ARG A 121 -20.80 6.21 2.31
C ARG A 121 -20.87 7.11 1.09
N VAL A 122 -19.99 6.92 0.10
CA VAL A 122 -20.06 7.65 -1.17
C VAL A 122 -21.23 7.18 -2.02
N ALA A 123 -21.45 5.87 -2.08
CA ALA A 123 -22.61 5.28 -2.75
C ALA A 123 -23.93 5.64 -2.02
N GLY A 124 -23.87 5.84 -0.71
CA GLY A 124 -25.06 6.06 0.13
C GLY A 124 -25.73 4.74 0.54
N VAL A 125 -24.99 3.64 0.46
CA VAL A 125 -25.45 2.27 0.76
C VAL A 125 -25.08 1.93 2.20
N SER A 126 -26.05 1.49 2.97
CA SER A 126 -25.86 1.01 4.33
C SER A 126 -25.42 -0.46 4.34
N LEU A 127 -24.84 -0.91 5.46
CA LEU A 127 -24.53 -2.33 5.65
C LEU A 127 -25.79 -3.21 5.73
N ARG A 128 -26.98 -2.62 5.98
CA ARG A 128 -28.26 -3.34 6.04
C ARG A 128 -28.75 -3.74 4.66
N ASP A 129 -28.34 -3.01 3.62
CA ASP A 129 -28.76 -3.26 2.24
C ASP A 129 -28.10 -4.52 1.66
N ARG A 130 -27.09 -5.07 2.36
CA ARG A 130 -26.36 -6.31 2.00
C ARG A 130 -25.87 -6.34 0.55
N VAL A 131 -25.62 -5.16 -0.03
CA VAL A 131 -25.06 -5.02 -1.37
C VAL A 131 -23.62 -5.52 -1.36
N ARG A 132 -23.27 -6.36 -2.35
CA ARG A 132 -21.92 -6.91 -2.47
C ARG A 132 -20.89 -5.80 -2.72
N SER A 133 -19.68 -6.00 -2.20
CA SER A 133 -18.57 -5.04 -2.37
C SER A 133 -18.20 -4.81 -3.85
N SER A 134 -18.20 -5.87 -4.67
CA SER A 134 -18.02 -5.79 -6.13
C SER A 134 -18.99 -4.83 -6.82
N VAL A 135 -20.28 -4.89 -6.47
CA VAL A 135 -21.32 -4.04 -7.08
C VAL A 135 -21.09 -2.57 -6.76
N ILE A 136 -20.70 -2.25 -5.52
CA ILE A 136 -20.41 -0.87 -5.11
C ILE A 136 -19.18 -0.33 -5.84
N ARG A 137 -18.14 -1.16 -6.01
CA ARG A 137 -16.94 -0.78 -6.76
C ARG A 137 -17.25 -0.54 -8.23
N GLU A 138 -18.08 -1.38 -8.83
CA GLU A 138 -18.54 -1.24 -10.21
C GLU A 138 -19.38 0.03 -10.42
N GLU A 139 -20.37 0.30 -9.54
CA GLU A 139 -21.18 1.52 -9.58
C GLU A 139 -20.31 2.79 -9.50
N LEU A 140 -19.27 2.76 -8.67
CA LEU A 140 -18.38 3.90 -8.47
C LEU A 140 -17.22 3.96 -9.49
N GLY A 141 -17.05 2.94 -10.32
CA GLY A 141 -15.92 2.83 -11.26
C GLY A 141 -14.55 2.80 -10.56
N VAL A 142 -14.45 2.12 -9.42
CA VAL A 142 -13.23 2.06 -8.60
C VAL A 142 -12.64 0.65 -8.60
N ASP A 143 -11.39 0.53 -9.05
CA ASP A 143 -10.62 -0.71 -8.92
C ASP A 143 -10.39 -1.07 -7.45
N PRO A 144 -10.46 -2.37 -7.07
CA PRO A 144 -10.15 -2.80 -5.71
C PRO A 144 -8.76 -2.32 -5.25
N LEU A 145 -8.69 -1.74 -4.06
CA LEU A 145 -7.44 -1.19 -3.53
C LEU A 145 -6.35 -2.25 -3.37
N LEU A 146 -6.73 -3.48 -3.03
CA LEU A 146 -5.81 -4.62 -2.96
C LEU A 146 -5.18 -4.92 -4.33
N LEU A 147 -5.92 -4.77 -5.43
CA LEU A 147 -5.37 -4.94 -6.77
C LEU A 147 -4.31 -3.87 -7.07
N ARG A 148 -4.53 -2.62 -6.64
CA ARG A 148 -3.52 -1.56 -6.74
C ARG A 148 -2.27 -1.90 -5.92
N VAL A 149 -2.46 -2.41 -4.70
CA VAL A 149 -1.35 -2.80 -3.82
C VAL A 149 -0.50 -3.91 -4.44
N GLU A 150 -1.15 -4.98 -4.90
CA GLU A 150 -0.47 -6.12 -5.55
C GLU A 150 0.29 -5.66 -6.81
N ARG A 151 -0.31 -4.80 -7.64
CA ARG A 151 0.35 -4.25 -8.83
C ARG A 151 1.60 -3.45 -8.49
N SER A 152 1.56 -2.61 -7.45
CA SER A 152 2.75 -1.84 -7.05
C SER A 152 3.84 -2.71 -6.44
N GLN A 153 3.48 -3.72 -5.65
CA GLN A 153 4.46 -4.68 -5.09
C GLN A 153 5.22 -5.42 -6.18
N MET A 154 4.49 -5.91 -7.20
CA MET A 154 5.12 -6.55 -8.36
C MET A 154 5.88 -5.55 -9.25
N ARG A 155 5.41 -4.31 -9.37
CA ARG A 155 6.17 -3.24 -10.04
C ARG A 155 7.51 -2.99 -9.34
N TRP A 156 7.50 -2.95 -8.01
CA TRP A 156 8.69 -2.78 -7.19
C TRP A 156 9.65 -3.97 -7.34
N LEU A 157 9.14 -5.21 -7.37
CA LEU A 157 9.95 -6.39 -7.70
C LEU A 157 10.68 -6.23 -9.04
N GLY A 158 9.96 -5.89 -10.11
CA GLY A 158 10.60 -5.68 -11.41
C GLY A 158 11.62 -4.53 -11.39
N HIS A 159 11.43 -3.52 -10.55
CA HIS A 159 12.43 -2.48 -10.35
C HIS A 159 13.69 -3.01 -9.64
N LEU A 160 13.53 -3.81 -8.59
CA LEU A 160 14.65 -4.44 -7.86
C LEU A 160 15.46 -5.39 -8.73
N VAL A 161 14.79 -6.20 -9.55
CA VAL A 161 15.43 -7.15 -10.47
C VAL A 161 16.27 -6.43 -11.53
N ARG A 162 15.75 -5.34 -12.09
CA ARG A 162 16.44 -4.53 -13.12
C ARG A 162 17.44 -3.52 -12.56
N MET A 163 17.61 -3.48 -11.24
CA MET A 163 18.48 -2.50 -10.60
C MET A 163 19.96 -2.84 -10.85
N PRO A 164 20.79 -1.89 -11.31
CA PRO A 164 22.20 -2.16 -11.55
C PRO A 164 22.94 -2.51 -10.24
N PRO A 165 24.08 -3.23 -10.32
CA PRO A 165 24.95 -3.45 -9.16
C PRO A 165 25.46 -2.12 -8.58
N GLY A 166 25.76 -2.08 -7.27
CA GLY A 166 26.15 -0.87 -6.55
C GLY A 166 24.99 -0.16 -5.83
N HIS A 167 23.74 -0.58 -6.05
CA HIS A 167 22.58 -0.04 -5.35
C HIS A 167 22.13 -0.96 -4.21
N LEU A 168 22.14 -0.41 -2.98
CA LEU A 168 21.80 -1.13 -1.75
C LEU A 168 20.48 -1.92 -1.82
N PRO A 169 19.33 -1.38 -2.30
CA PRO A 169 18.09 -2.15 -2.32
C PRO A 169 18.16 -3.40 -3.20
N GLY A 170 18.78 -3.30 -4.39
CA GLY A 170 18.95 -4.41 -5.31
C GLY A 170 19.97 -5.43 -4.81
N GLU A 171 21.01 -4.99 -4.11
CA GLU A 171 21.99 -5.87 -3.46
C GLU A 171 21.38 -6.62 -2.28
N VAL A 172 20.67 -5.92 -1.39
CA VAL A 172 19.96 -6.52 -0.25
C VAL A 172 18.89 -7.49 -0.73
N PHE A 173 18.18 -7.16 -1.81
CA PHE A 173 17.23 -8.08 -2.42
C PHE A 173 17.94 -9.37 -2.84
N ARG A 174 19.02 -9.26 -3.64
CA ARG A 174 19.80 -10.41 -4.14
C ARG A 174 20.51 -11.21 -3.04
N ALA A 175 20.85 -10.57 -1.93
CA ALA A 175 21.47 -11.24 -0.80
C ALA A 175 20.57 -12.37 -0.27
N ARG A 176 21.11 -13.59 -0.26
CA ARG A 176 20.48 -14.77 0.35
C ARG A 176 21.22 -15.11 1.65
N PRO A 177 20.88 -14.45 2.78
CA PRO A 177 21.60 -14.69 4.04
C PRO A 177 21.39 -16.14 4.47
N THR A 178 22.49 -16.87 4.62
CA THR A 178 22.52 -18.24 5.12
C THR A 178 22.33 -18.25 6.64
N GLY A 179 21.31 -18.97 7.12
CA GLY A 179 21.07 -19.14 8.55
C GLY A 179 19.61 -19.37 8.92
N ARG A 180 19.38 -19.85 10.15
CA ARG A 180 18.03 -20.01 10.71
C ARG A 180 17.53 -18.68 11.27
N ARG A 181 16.26 -18.34 11.00
CA ARG A 181 15.62 -17.17 11.62
C ARG A 181 15.39 -17.42 13.12
N PRO A 182 15.66 -16.44 13.99
CA PRO A 182 15.36 -16.55 15.42
C PRO A 182 13.88 -16.82 15.69
N ARG A 183 13.59 -17.51 16.80
CA ARG A 183 12.22 -17.72 17.28
C ARG A 183 11.53 -16.36 17.51
N GLY A 184 10.26 -16.25 17.09
CA GLY A 184 9.45 -15.03 17.23
C GLY A 184 9.44 -14.09 16.01
N ARG A 185 10.35 -14.24 15.06
CA ARG A 185 10.35 -13.43 13.81
C ARG A 185 9.37 -14.01 12.78
N PRO A 186 8.67 -13.18 11.96
CA PRO A 186 7.84 -13.68 10.87
C PRO A 186 8.61 -14.65 9.96
N ARG A 187 7.98 -15.80 9.68
CA ARG A 187 8.59 -16.87 8.87
C ARG A 187 8.68 -16.50 7.39
N THR A 188 7.71 -15.72 6.90
CA THR A 188 7.64 -15.24 5.51
C THR A 188 8.44 -13.94 5.36
N CYS A 189 9.42 -13.88 4.45
CA CYS A 189 9.97 -12.58 4.04
C CYS A 189 9.18 -11.98 2.87
N TRP A 190 9.48 -10.71 2.56
CA TRP A 190 8.88 -10.02 1.43
C TRP A 190 9.16 -10.73 0.10
N ARG A 191 10.38 -11.24 -0.12
CA ARG A 191 10.72 -12.02 -1.33
C ARG A 191 9.81 -13.27 -1.44
N ASP A 192 9.73 -14.09 -0.39
CA ASP A 192 8.86 -15.29 -0.38
C ASP A 192 7.39 -14.91 -0.66
N TYR A 193 6.93 -13.79 -0.08
CA TYR A 193 5.58 -13.30 -0.27
C TYR A 193 5.31 -12.87 -1.72
N VAL A 194 6.19 -12.07 -2.32
CA VAL A 194 5.98 -11.56 -3.68
C VAL A 194 6.20 -12.66 -4.71
N SER A 195 7.12 -13.61 -4.50
CA SER A 195 7.24 -14.79 -5.36
C SER A 195 5.96 -15.62 -5.35
N ARG A 196 5.38 -15.88 -4.17
CA ARG A 196 4.07 -16.53 -4.08
C ARG A 196 2.96 -15.70 -4.73
N LEU A 197 2.98 -14.38 -4.57
CA LEU A 197 2.01 -13.50 -5.22
C LEU A 197 2.11 -13.59 -6.75
N ALA A 198 3.32 -13.57 -7.31
CA ALA A 198 3.55 -13.71 -8.75
C ALA A 198 3.09 -15.07 -9.26
N TRP A 199 3.35 -16.15 -8.52
CA TRP A 199 2.81 -17.47 -8.83
C TRP A 199 1.27 -17.48 -8.82
N GLU A 200 0.63 -17.02 -7.74
CA GLU A 200 -0.83 -17.01 -7.60
C GLU A 200 -1.54 -16.14 -8.66
N ARG A 201 -0.87 -15.09 -9.16
CA ARG A 201 -1.50 -14.05 -9.97
C ARG A 201 -1.14 -14.10 -11.44
N LEU A 202 0.07 -14.54 -11.74
CA LEU A 202 0.63 -14.57 -13.09
C LEU A 202 1.03 -16.00 -13.52
N GLY A 203 1.02 -16.98 -12.60
CA GLY A 203 1.43 -18.35 -12.90
C GLY A 203 2.94 -18.53 -13.10
N ILE A 204 3.74 -17.53 -12.72
CA ILE A 204 5.19 -17.52 -12.96
C ILE A 204 5.90 -18.27 -11.82
N PRO A 205 6.63 -19.36 -12.10
CA PRO A 205 7.45 -20.07 -11.12
C PRO A 205 8.52 -19.16 -10.50
N GLN A 206 8.99 -19.50 -9.30
CA GLN A 206 9.98 -18.67 -8.60
C GLN A 206 11.32 -18.62 -9.36
N GLU A 207 11.64 -19.67 -10.10
CA GLU A 207 12.87 -19.84 -10.88
C GLU A 207 12.93 -18.88 -12.08
N GLU A 208 11.79 -18.68 -12.74
CA GLU A 208 11.64 -17.83 -13.94
C GLU A 208 11.34 -16.36 -13.59
N LEU A 209 10.99 -16.08 -12.33
CA LEU A 209 10.50 -14.78 -11.90
C LEU A 209 11.48 -13.64 -12.16
N ASP A 210 12.77 -13.84 -11.88
CA ASP A 210 13.79 -12.81 -12.08
C ASP A 210 14.06 -12.56 -13.58
N GLU A 211 13.89 -13.57 -14.43
CA GLU A 211 14.02 -13.43 -15.90
C GLU A 211 12.85 -12.63 -16.47
N VAL A 212 11.61 -13.08 -16.19
CA VAL A 212 10.38 -12.43 -16.69
C VAL A 212 10.23 -11.00 -16.14
N ALA A 213 10.60 -10.77 -14.88
CA ALA A 213 10.56 -9.42 -14.30
C ALA A 213 11.67 -8.50 -14.85
N GLY A 214 12.77 -9.09 -15.35
CA GLY A 214 13.85 -8.40 -16.06
C GLY A 214 13.38 -7.80 -17.39
N GLU A 215 12.46 -8.47 -18.08
CA GLU A 215 11.87 -7.97 -19.32
C GLU A 215 10.83 -6.88 -19.06
N ARG A 216 11.20 -5.62 -19.34
CA ARG A 216 10.38 -4.46 -18.99
C ARG A 216 8.99 -4.47 -19.62
N GLU A 217 8.91 -4.75 -20.91
CA GLU A 217 7.67 -4.68 -21.66
C GLU A 217 6.72 -5.84 -21.33
N VAL A 218 7.26 -7.06 -21.18
CA VAL A 218 6.50 -8.23 -20.75
C VAL A 218 5.97 -8.02 -19.34
N TRP A 219 6.83 -7.62 -18.40
CA TRP A 219 6.41 -7.35 -17.03
C TRP A 219 5.36 -6.24 -16.92
N ALA A 220 5.55 -5.13 -17.66
CA ALA A 220 4.58 -4.04 -17.67
C ALA A 220 3.21 -4.48 -18.23
N SER A 221 3.21 -5.32 -19.27
CA SER A 221 2.00 -5.85 -19.89
C SER A 221 1.24 -6.78 -18.94
N LEU A 222 1.94 -7.71 -18.29
CA LEU A 222 1.36 -8.61 -17.28
C LEU A 222 0.69 -7.84 -16.14
N LEU A 223 1.36 -6.80 -15.62
CA LEU A 223 0.79 -5.97 -14.55
C LEU A 223 -0.37 -5.10 -15.00
N ARG A 224 -0.38 -4.65 -16.26
CA ARG A 224 -1.49 -3.87 -16.82
C ARG A 224 -2.75 -4.73 -16.96
N LEU A 225 -2.59 -5.99 -17.37
CA LEU A 225 -3.68 -6.93 -17.63
C LEU A 225 -4.14 -7.71 -16.39
N LEU A 226 -3.54 -7.46 -15.23
CA LEU A 226 -3.86 -8.20 -14.01
C LEU A 226 -5.33 -7.98 -13.58
N PRO A 227 -6.17 -9.03 -13.56
CA PRO A 227 -7.58 -8.90 -13.19
C PRO A 227 -7.76 -8.77 -11.67
N PRO A 228 -8.82 -8.13 -11.17
CA PRO A 228 -9.14 -8.14 -9.74
C PRO A 228 -9.35 -9.57 -9.23
N ARG A 229 -9.03 -9.83 -7.95
CA ARG A 229 -9.37 -11.12 -7.34
C ARG A 229 -10.89 -11.23 -7.21
N PRO A 230 -11.48 -12.43 -7.42
CA PRO A 230 -12.89 -12.65 -7.13
C PRO A 230 -13.15 -12.43 -5.64
N ASP A 231 -14.26 -11.79 -5.30
CA ASP A 231 -14.72 -11.70 -3.91
C ASP A 231 -14.97 -13.15 -3.41
N PRO A 232 -14.56 -13.51 -2.18
CA PRO A 232 -14.99 -14.76 -1.58
C PRO A 232 -16.53 -14.70 -1.46
N GLY A 233 -17.20 -15.63 -2.15
CA GLY A 233 -18.67 -15.74 -2.19
C GLY A 233 -19.28 -16.13 -0.86
#